data_AF-A0A537FR19-F1
#
_entry.id   AF-A0A537FR19-F1
#
_cell.length_a   1.000
_cell.length_b   1.000
_cell.length_c   1.000
_cell.angle_alpha   90.00
_cell.angle_beta   90.00
_cell.angle_gamma   90.00
#
_symmetry.space_group_name_H-M   'P 1'
#
loop_
_entity.id
_entity.type
_entity.pdbx_description
1 polymer ?
#
loop_
_entity_poly.entity_id
_entity_poly.type
_entity_poly.pdbx_seq_one_letter_code
_entity_poly.pdbx_strand_id
1 'polypeptide(L)'
;MAPLLAFVDIFVESPHMDDVVQALSKLDNIEELYEVTGEFDIVTLVRADDIEEFRDVLKNRIMKVRGVKSTVSSIVLKTHKGARCTDEFLGSSSHGSTAIAQKD
;
A
#
# COMPACT_ATOMS: atom_id res chain seq x y z
N MET A 1 -14.81 13.63 15.14
CA MET A 1 -13.51 14.24 14.84
C MET A 1 -13.18 13.89 13.40
N ALA A 2 -12.59 14.80 12.62
CA ALA A 2 -12.17 14.43 11.26
C ALA A 2 -10.98 13.47 11.36
N PRO A 3 -10.95 12.36 10.59
CA PRO A 3 -9.83 11.43 10.64
C PRO A 3 -8.56 12.12 10.12
N LEU A 4 -7.42 11.70 10.66
CA LEU A 4 -6.11 12.01 10.11
C LEU A 4 -5.89 11.16 8.86
N LEU A 5 -5.51 11.81 7.77
CA LEU A 5 -5.08 11.16 6.54
C LEU A 5 -3.58 11.40 6.35
N ALA A 6 -2.87 10.39 5.90
CA ALA A 6 -1.45 10.50 5.59
C ALA A 6 -1.10 9.66 4.37
N PHE A 7 -0.31 10.24 3.46
CA PHE A 7 0.37 9.45 2.46
C PHE A 7 1.58 8.77 3.10
N VAL A 8 1.77 7.50 2.77
CA VAL A 8 2.97 6.75 3.14
C VAL A 8 3.55 6.15 1.87
N ASP A 9 4.72 6.64 1.50
CA ASP A 9 5.50 6.16 0.37
C ASP A 9 6.49 5.11 0.90
N ILE A 10 6.56 3.95 0.25
CA ILE A 10 7.23 2.77 0.78
C ILE A 10 8.26 2.26 -0.23
N PHE A 11 9.47 2.02 0.26
CA PHE A 11 10.52 1.29 -0.46
C PHE A 11 10.47 -0.18 -0.08
N VAL A 12 10.45 -1.04 -1.08
CA VAL A 12 10.30 -2.48 -0.93
C VAL A 12 11.54 -3.21 -1.48
N GLU A 13 11.95 -4.27 -0.81
CA GLU A 13 12.88 -5.23 -1.37
C GLU A 13 12.23 -5.98 -2.51
N SER A 14 12.82 -5.92 -3.70
CA SER A 14 12.33 -6.59 -4.92
C SER A 14 11.86 -8.04 -4.72
N PRO A 15 12.53 -8.93 -3.96
CA PRO A 15 12.03 -10.29 -3.75
C PRO A 15 10.76 -10.39 -2.88
N HIS A 16 10.32 -9.31 -2.25
CA HIS A 16 9.23 -9.28 -1.28
C HIS A 16 8.05 -8.41 -1.71
N MET A 17 7.99 -7.96 -2.97
CA MET A 17 6.91 -7.09 -3.45
C MET A 17 5.51 -7.66 -3.20
N ASP A 18 5.24 -8.87 -3.69
CA ASP A 18 3.94 -9.51 -3.57
C ASP A 18 3.54 -9.75 -2.10
N ASP A 19 4.52 -10.17 -1.28
CA ASP A 19 4.33 -10.39 0.16
C ASP A 19 3.95 -9.07 0.88
N VAL A 20 4.62 -7.97 0.51
CA VAL A 20 4.36 -6.65 1.08
C VAL A 20 2.98 -6.16 0.68
N VAL A 21 2.63 -6.22 -0.61
CA VAL A 21 1.29 -5.83 -1.09
C VAL A 21 0.20 -6.66 -0.41
N GLN A 22 0.39 -7.98 -0.28
CA GLN A 22 -0.57 -8.85 0.39
C GLN A 22 -0.69 -8.55 1.90
N ALA A 23 0.39 -8.17 2.56
CA ALA A 23 0.36 -7.79 3.97
C ALA A 23 -0.32 -6.43 4.17
N LEU A 24 0.00 -5.44 3.35
CA LEU A 24 -0.53 -4.09 3.43
C LEU A 24 -2.02 -4.04 3.08
N SER A 25 -2.46 -4.75 2.04
CA SER A 25 -3.88 -4.85 1.65
C SER A 25 -4.82 -5.43 2.73
N LYS A 26 -4.27 -6.07 3.77
CA LYS A 26 -5.03 -6.59 4.92
C LYS A 26 -5.17 -5.57 6.06
N LEU A 27 -4.54 -4.40 5.95
CA LEU A 27 -4.58 -3.37 6.98
C LEU A 27 -5.79 -2.46 6.74
N ASP A 28 -6.76 -2.49 7.65
CA ASP A 28 -7.98 -1.65 7.57
C ASP A 28 -7.68 -0.15 7.55
N ASN A 29 -6.51 0.27 8.07
CA ASN A 29 -6.05 1.65 8.04
C ASN A 29 -5.61 2.12 6.65
N ILE A 30 -5.39 1.22 5.69
CA ILE A 30 -5.01 1.57 4.32
C ILE A 30 -6.29 1.75 3.49
N GLU A 31 -6.59 2.99 3.12
CA GLU A 31 -7.73 3.31 2.25
C GLU A 31 -7.42 3.06 0.78
N GLU A 32 -6.17 3.32 0.38
CA GLU A 32 -5.72 3.16 -0.99
C GLU A 32 -4.30 2.60 -1.01
N LEU A 33 -4.03 1.65 -1.90
CA LEU A 33 -2.73 0.99 -2.04
C LEU A 33 -2.40 0.91 -3.53
N TYR A 34 -1.31 1.56 -3.92
CA TYR A 34 -0.87 1.59 -5.31
C TYR A 34 0.57 1.14 -5.42
N GLU A 35 0.81 0.23 -6.35
CA GLU A 35 2.13 0.05 -6.93
C GLU A 35 2.36 1.16 -7.95
N VAL A 36 3.50 1.84 -7.86
CA VAL A 36 3.78 3.01 -8.71
C VAL A 36 5.14 2.89 -9.38
N THR A 37 5.24 3.48 -10.57
CA THR A 37 6.55 3.75 -11.18
C THR A 37 7.09 5.05 -10.58
N GLY A 38 8.24 5.03 -9.91
CA GLY A 38 8.81 6.24 -9.31
C GLY A 38 10.04 5.99 -8.44
N GLU A 39 10.30 6.92 -7.54
CA GLU A 39 11.34 6.77 -6.50
C GLU A 39 10.94 5.69 -5.48
N PHE A 40 9.64 5.54 -5.24
CA PHE A 40 9.05 4.58 -4.33
C PHE A 40 8.39 3.45 -5.12
N ASP A 41 8.27 2.30 -4.48
CA ASP A 41 7.63 1.12 -5.07
C ASP A 41 6.11 1.12 -4.82
N ILE A 42 5.71 1.59 -3.63
CA ILE A 42 4.30 1.64 -3.20
C ILE A 42 3.99 3.03 -2.65
N VAL A 43 2.82 3.56 -3.03
CA VAL A 43 2.22 4.75 -2.42
C VAL A 43 0.87 4.36 -1.85
N THR A 44 0.65 4.66 -0.57
CA THR A 44 -0.60 4.34 0.11
C THR A 44 -1.19 5.53 0.85
N LEU A 45 -2.53 5.63 0.86
CA LEU A 45 -3.26 6.55 1.71
C LEU A 45 -3.70 5.83 2.98
N VAL A 46 -3.22 6.32 4.12
CA VAL A 46 -3.51 5.78 5.45
C VAL A 46 -4.50 6.68 6.17
N ARG A 47 -5.52 6.07 6.75
CA ARG A 47 -6.48 6.68 7.66
C ARG A 47 -6.21 6.26 9.11
N ALA A 48 -6.22 7.25 9.99
CA ALA A 48 -6.13 7.08 11.43
C ALA A 48 -7.08 8.08 12.13
N ASP A 49 -7.45 7.80 13.37
CA ASP A 49 -8.26 8.67 14.22
C ASP A 49 -7.43 9.87 14.72
N ASP A 50 -6.15 9.65 15.01
CA ASP A 50 -5.21 10.70 15.44
C ASP A 50 -3.75 10.37 15.09
N ILE A 51 -2.83 11.25 15.52
CA ILE A 51 -1.39 11.12 15.28
C ILE A 51 -0.75 9.95 16.02
N GLU A 52 -1.30 9.55 17.17
CA GLU A 52 -0.77 8.43 17.96
C GLU A 52 -1.13 7.10 17.29
N GLU A 53 -2.38 6.96 16.82
CA GLU A 53 -2.77 5.80 16.01
C GLU A 53 -1.95 5.76 14.71
N PHE A 54 -1.81 6.88 14.00
CA PHE A 54 -0.98 6.91 12.79
C PHE A 54 0.45 6.43 13.06
N ARG A 55 1.06 6.89 14.16
CA ARG A 55 2.40 6.47 14.58
C ARG A 55 2.45 4.97 14.88
N ASP A 56 1.41 4.41 15.50
CA ASP A 56 1.28 2.98 15.73
C ASP A 56 1.18 2.20 14.41
N VAL A 57 0.28 2.61 13.51
CA VAL A 57 0.11 1.99 12.19
C VAL A 57 1.42 2.00 11.42
N LEU A 58 2.10 3.14 11.34
CA LEU A 58 3.37 3.26 10.63
C LEU A 58 4.45 2.36 11.23
N LYS A 59 4.72 2.49 12.54
CA LYS A 59 5.85 1.81 13.18
C LYS A 59 5.60 0.33 13.47
N ASN A 60 4.39 -0.01 13.91
CA ASN A 60 4.07 -1.34 14.40
C ASN A 60 3.36 -2.22 13.38
N ARG A 61 2.85 -1.64 12.28
CA ARG A 61 2.21 -2.41 11.21
C ARG A 61 3.02 -2.31 9.93
N ILE A 62 3.09 -1.14 9.30
CA ILE A 62 3.73 -0.95 7.98
C ILE A 62 5.23 -1.30 8.02
N MET A 63 6.00 -0.66 8.90
CA MET A 63 7.46 -0.87 8.99
C MET A 63 7.87 -2.26 9.50
N LYS A 64 6.93 -3.05 10.04
CA LYS A 64 7.19 -4.44 10.46
C LYS A 64 6.93 -5.46 9.36
N VAL A 65 6.32 -5.05 8.25
CA VAL A 65 6.13 -5.94 7.11
C VAL A 65 7.50 -6.29 6.55
N ARG A 66 7.78 -7.60 6.44
CA ARG A 66 9.02 -8.10 5.87
C ARG A 66 9.14 -7.61 4.43
N GLY A 67 10.30 -7.04 4.09
CA GLY A 67 10.56 -6.47 2.77
C GLY A 67 10.40 -4.96 2.71
N VAL A 68 9.77 -4.32 3.70
CA VAL A 68 9.75 -2.85 3.81
C VAL A 68 11.11 -2.35 4.28
N LYS A 69 11.80 -1.57 3.44
CA LYS A 69 13.12 -0.99 3.75
C LYS A 69 13.00 0.33 4.49
N SER A 70 12.14 1.19 4.00
CA SER A 70 11.97 2.55 4.51
C SER A 70 10.64 3.12 4.06
N THR A 71 10.19 4.15 4.76
CA THR A 71 8.95 4.85 4.48
C THR A 71 9.15 6.36 4.57
N VAL A 72 8.49 7.11 3.69
CA VAL A 72 8.35 8.57 3.80
C VAL A 72 6.88 8.87 4.01
N SER A 73 6.54 9.71 4.99
CA SER A 73 5.14 9.98 5.34
C SER A 73 4.81 11.47 5.25
N SER A 74 3.64 11.78 4.68
CA SER A 74 3.11 13.13 4.56
C SER A 74 1.69 13.22 5.12
N ILE A 75 1.53 13.91 6.26
CA ILE A 75 0.20 14.12 6.87
C ILE A 75 -0.57 15.18 6.09
N VAL A 76 -1.82 14.87 5.75
CA VAL A 76 -2.72 15.77 5.03
C VAL A 76 -3.23 16.85 5.98
N LEU A 77 -2.85 18.10 5.73
CA LEU A 77 -3.29 19.25 6.53
C LEU A 77 -4.67 19.76 6.11
N LYS A 78 -4.99 19.67 4.81
CA LYS A 78 -6.27 20.14 4.26
C LYS A 78 -6.57 19.46 2.93
N THR A 79 -7.77 18.91 2.82
CA THR A 79 -8.29 18.36 1.56
C THR A 79 -9.07 19.44 0.81
N HIS A 80 -8.58 19.88 -0.34
CA HIS A 80 -9.29 20.80 -1.22
C HIS A 80 -10.27 20.08 -2.15
N LYS A 81 -9.93 18.84 -2.53
CA LYS A 81 -10.71 17.93 -3.36
C LYS A 81 -10.27 16.51 -2.99
N GLY A 82 -11.22 15.63 -2.65
CA GLY A 82 -10.97 14.21 -2.37
C GLY A 82 -11.56 13.34 -3.48
N ALA A 83 -10.94 12.19 -3.77
CA ALA A 83 -11.32 11.34 -4.89
C ALA A 83 -11.90 9.99 -4.46
N ARG A 84 -12.69 9.40 -5.37
CA ARG A 84 -13.12 8.00 -5.35
C ARG A 84 -11.99 7.14 -5.94
N CYS A 85 -11.64 6.04 -5.29
CA CYS A 85 -11.02 4.90 -5.97
C CYS A 85 -12.15 3.92 -6.36
N THR A 86 -12.57 3.92 -7.62
CA THR A 86 -13.41 2.85 -8.19
C THR A 86 -12.51 1.86 -8.93
N ASP A 87 -12.78 0.57 -8.76
CA ASP A 87 -12.07 -0.63 -9.27
C ASP A 87 -11.72 -0.64 -10.79
N GLU A 88 -12.11 0.37 -11.56
CA GLU A 88 -12.03 0.40 -13.03
C GLU A 88 -10.60 0.42 -13.59
N PHE A 89 -9.57 0.65 -12.77
CA PHE A 89 -8.18 0.59 -13.22
C PHE A 89 -7.59 -0.84 -13.24
N LEU A 90 -8.22 -1.83 -12.59
CA LEU A 90 -7.82 -3.25 -12.63
C LEU A 90 -8.51 -3.99 -13.79
N GLY A 91 -8.49 -3.40 -14.97
CA GLY A 91 -8.86 -4.09 -16.21
C GLY A 91 -7.85 -5.19 -16.55
N SER A 92 -8.26 -6.44 -16.36
CA SER A 92 -7.74 -7.65 -17.03
C SER A 92 -6.23 -7.90 -17.00
N SER A 93 -5.76 -8.63 -15.98
CA SER A 93 -4.60 -9.52 -16.14
C SER A 93 -5.02 -10.93 -15.78
N SER A 94 -5.57 -11.62 -16.79
CA SER A 94 -5.74 -13.07 -16.78
C SER A 94 -4.37 -13.71 -16.59
N HIS A 95 -4.07 -14.18 -15.38
CA HIS A 95 -3.01 -15.14 -15.16
C HIS A 95 -3.43 -16.45 -15.84
N GLY A 96 -3.01 -16.59 -17.10
CA GLY A 96 -2.99 -17.86 -17.80
C GLY A 96 -2.02 -18.79 -17.08
N SER A 97 -2.56 -19.64 -16.22
CA SER A 97 -1.89 -20.86 -15.78
C SER A 97 -1.76 -21.77 -17.01
N THR A 98 -0.66 -21.67 -17.74
CA THR A 98 -0.28 -22.71 -18.70
C THR A 98 0.46 -23.79 -17.93
N ALA A 99 -0.21 -24.93 -17.83
CA ALA A 99 0.27 -26.16 -17.26
C ALA A 99 1.63 -26.57 -17.83
N ILE A 100 2.55 -26.84 -16.92
CA ILE A 100 3.53 -27.92 -16.98
C ILE A 100 2.98 -29.13 -17.77
N ALA A 101 3.57 -29.40 -18.93
CA ALA A 101 3.53 -30.70 -19.57
C ALA A 101 4.98 -31.15 -19.84
N GLN A 102 5.48 -31.97 -18.92
CA GLN A 102 6.65 -32.81 -19.12
C GLN A 102 6.30 -33.98 -20.06
N LYS A 103 7.16 -34.18 -21.06
CA LYS A 103 7.81 -35.45 -21.40
C LYS A 103 6.93 -36.61 -21.94
N ASP A 104 6.98 -36.85 -23.25
CA ASP A 104 7.67 -37.98 -23.92
C ASP A 104 7.52 -37.86 -25.45
#